data_AF-A0A0Q8KXK0-F1
#
_entry.id   AF-A0A0Q8KXK0-F1
#
_cell.length_a   1.000
_cell.length_b   1.000
_cell.length_c   1.000
_cell.angle_alpha   90.00
_cell.angle_beta   90.00
_cell.angle_gamma   90.00
#
_symmetry.space_group_name_H-M   'P 1'
#
loop_
_entity.id
_entity.type
_entity.pdbx_description
1 polymer ?
#
loop_
_entity_poly.entity_id
_entity_poly.type
_entity_poly.pdbx_seq_one_letter_code
_entity_poly.pdbx_strand_id
1 'polypeptide(L)' 'MKRDWVKLPKPWAELRSGLRDEVAAKAGDIHTYDGGHVSLVDGLWQVVFSGDANDADLVLNALRKPN' A
#
# COMPACT_ATOMS: atom_id res chain seq x y z
N MET A 1 1.67 18.39 4.01
CA MET A 1 0.62 17.51 4.57
C MET A 1 1.32 16.30 5.18
N LYS A 2 1.03 15.95 6.44
CA LYS A 2 1.52 14.72 7.06
C LYS A 2 0.71 13.57 6.47
N ARG A 3 1.37 12.59 5.87
CA ARG A 3 0.71 11.37 5.38
C ARG A 3 0.62 10.36 6.51
N ASP A 4 -0.42 9.53 6.48
CA ASP A 4 -0.71 8.58 7.55
C ASP A 4 0.03 7.25 7.35
N TRP A 5 0.31 6.58 8.45
CA TRP A 5 0.70 5.18 8.46
C TRP A 5 -0.55 4.30 8.53
N VAL A 6 -0.64 3.28 7.67
CA VAL A 6 -1.79 2.38 7.56
C VAL A 6 -1.35 0.93 7.64
N LYS A 7 -2.07 0.11 8.41
CA LYS A 7 -1.98 -1.36 8.39
C LYS A 7 -3.21 -1.94 7.70
N LEU A 8 -3.01 -2.74 6.65
CA LEU A 8 -4.10 -3.41 5.96
C LEU A 8 -4.67 -4.54 6.84
N PRO A 9 -6.01 -4.60 7.01
CA PRO A 9 -6.64 -5.62 7.85
C PRO A 9 -6.76 -7.00 7.16
N LYS A 10 -6.53 -7.05 5.85
CA LYS A 10 -6.63 -8.23 4.98
C LYS A 10 -5.84 -7.98 3.68
N PRO A 11 -5.61 -9.00 2.83
CA PRO A 11 -4.90 -8.83 1.58
C PRO A 11 -5.47 -7.71 0.72
N TRP A 12 -4.61 -6.99 -0.01
CA TRP A 12 -5.02 -5.86 -0.85
C TRP A 12 -6.14 -6.24 -1.82
N ALA A 13 -6.03 -7.42 -2.43
CA ALA A 13 -6.99 -7.99 -3.38
C ALA A 13 -8.41 -8.19 -2.81
N GLU A 14 -8.55 -8.26 -1.48
CA GLU A 14 -9.84 -8.46 -0.81
C GLU A 14 -10.44 -7.15 -0.25
N LEU A 15 -9.69 -6.04 -0.29
CA LEU A 15 -10.21 -4.74 0.13
C LEU A 15 -11.29 -4.25 -0.84
N ARG A 16 -12.34 -3.62 -0.27
CA ARG A 16 -13.35 -2.91 -1.07
C ARG A 16 -12.71 -1.69 -1.74
N SER A 17 -13.19 -1.29 -2.92
CA SER A 17 -12.61 -0.18 -3.70
C SER A 17 -12.48 1.11 -2.88
N GLY A 18 -13.54 1.52 -2.18
CA GLY A 18 -13.50 2.77 -1.41
C GLY A 18 -12.46 2.78 -0.28
N LEU A 19 -12.08 1.62 0.27
CA LEU A 19 -10.98 1.55 1.23
C LEU A 19 -9.62 1.64 0.54
N ARG A 20 -9.47 1.04 -0.65
CA ARG A 20 -8.25 1.20 -1.45
C ARG A 20 -8.03 2.66 -1.84
N ASP A 21 -9.09 3.36 -2.23
CA ASP A 21 -9.05 4.78 -2.60
C ASP A 21 -8.64 5.66 -1.40
N GLU A 22 -9.20 5.37 -0.22
CA GLU A 22 -8.84 6.06 1.01
C GLU A 22 -7.36 5.86 1.38
N VAL A 23 -6.87 4.61 1.31
CA VAL A 23 -5.47 4.27 1.55
C VAL A 23 -4.56 5.02 0.56
N ALA A 24 -4.88 4.98 -0.74
CA ALA A 24 -4.10 5.64 -1.78
C ALA A 24 -4.05 7.17 -1.61
N ALA A 25 -5.12 7.78 -1.08
CA ALA A 25 -5.21 9.22 -0.89
C ALA A 25 -4.46 9.73 0.37
N LYS A 26 -4.45 8.93 1.45
CA LYS A 26 -3.97 9.38 2.77
C LYS A 26 -2.63 8.78 3.19
N ALA A 27 -2.31 7.57 2.74
CA ALA A 27 -1.16 6.85 3.24
C ALA A 27 0.17 7.42 2.72
N GLY A 28 1.16 7.42 3.60
CA GLY A 28 2.58 7.60 3.29
C GLY A 28 3.37 6.33 3.56
N ASP A 29 2.84 5.47 4.43
CA ASP A 29 3.37 4.15 4.73
C ASP A 29 2.21 3.15 4.83
N ILE A 30 2.34 2.00 4.17
CA ILE A 30 1.34 0.94 4.12
C ILE A 30 2.01 -0.36 4.55
N HIS A 31 1.60 -0.91 5.68
CA HIS A 31 1.97 -2.25 6.09
C HIS A 31 0.88 -3.21 5.63
N THR A 32 1.26 -4.19 4.81
CA THR A 32 0.31 -5.16 4.25
C THR A 32 -0.05 -6.22 5.27
N TYR A 33 -1.13 -6.95 5.01
CA TYR A 33 -1.67 -7.93 5.95
C TYR A 33 -0.64 -9.01 6.30
N ASP A 34 0.04 -9.52 5.28
CA ASP A 34 1.08 -10.56 5.30
C ASP A 34 2.45 -10.10 5.82
N GLY A 35 2.50 -8.92 6.45
CA GLY A 35 3.73 -8.38 6.99
C GLY A 35 4.70 -7.94 5.90
N GLY A 36 4.21 -7.34 4.82
CA GLY A 36 4.95 -6.51 3.88
C GLY A 36 4.86 -5.01 4.22
N HIS A 37 5.64 -4.18 3.54
CA HIS A 37 5.66 -2.72 3.73
C HIS A 37 5.96 -1.99 2.43
N VAL A 38 5.11 -1.01 2.13
CA VAL A 38 5.24 -0.06 1.03
C VAL A 38 5.34 1.34 1.63
N SER A 39 6.32 2.13 1.19
CA SER A 39 6.54 3.50 1.66
C SER A 39 6.59 4.49 0.50
N LEU A 40 6.14 5.71 0.73
CA LEU A 40 6.09 6.78 -0.26
C LEU A 40 7.27 7.74 -0.04
N VAL A 41 8.34 7.51 -0.79
CA VAL A 41 9.61 8.25 -0.69
C VAL A 41 9.73 9.17 -1.90
N ASP A 42 9.93 10.47 -1.66
CA ASP A 42 10.06 11.50 -2.70
C ASP A 42 8.92 11.47 -3.75
N GLY A 43 7.71 11.12 -3.31
CA GLY A 43 6.52 11.05 -4.17
C GLY A 43 6.40 9.76 -4.99
N LEU A 44 7.32 8.81 -4.82
CA LEU A 44 7.29 7.49 -5.47
C LEU A 44 7.06 6.38 -4.44
N TRP A 45 6.09 5.51 -4.73
CA TRP A 45 5.86 4.31 -3.93
C TRP A 45 6.96 3.29 -4.16
N GLN A 46 7.47 2.72 -3.07
CA GLN A 46 8.52 1.71 -3.09
C GLN A 46 8.17 0.59 -2.11
N VAL A 47 8.42 -0.66 -2.49
CA VAL A 47 8.36 -1.81 -1.58
C VAL A 47 9.64 -1.80 -0.74
N VAL A 48 9.49 -1.78 0.58
CA VAL A 48 10.60 -1.94 1.53
C VAL A 48 10.85 -3.44 1.78
N PHE A 49 9.78 -4.22 1.95
CA PHE A 49 9.79 -5.69 1.98
C PHE A 49 8.43 -6.24 1.53
N SER A 50 8.44 -7.39 0.83
CA SER A 50 7.26 -7.92 0.13
C SER A 50 6.20 -8.56 1.04
N GLY A 51 6.59 -9.05 2.21
CA GLY A 51 5.74 -9.88 3.07
C GLY A 51 5.67 -11.34 2.59
N ASP A 52 4.98 -12.18 3.36
CA ASP A 52 4.96 -13.63 3.13
C ASP A 52 4.21 -14.05 1.86
N ALA A 53 3.28 -13.23 1.37
CA ALA A 53 2.41 -13.50 0.23
C ALA A 53 2.59 -12.50 -0.93
N ASN A 54 3.63 -11.67 -0.88
CA ASN A 54 3.90 -10.58 -1.84
C ASN A 54 2.77 -9.55 -1.95
N ASP A 55 2.00 -9.34 -0.88
CA ASP A 55 0.88 -8.39 -0.92
C ASP A 55 1.39 -6.95 -1.11
N ALA A 56 2.60 -6.63 -0.64
CA ALA A 56 3.20 -5.30 -0.85
C ALA A 56 3.52 -5.01 -2.32
N ASP A 57 3.91 -6.01 -3.11
CA ASP A 57 4.11 -5.87 -4.55
C ASP A 57 2.78 -5.63 -5.28
N LEU A 58 1.70 -6.28 -4.84
CA LEU A 58 0.35 -6.04 -5.37
C LEU A 58 -0.12 -4.62 -5.07
N VAL A 59 0.12 -4.14 -3.85
CA VAL A 59 -0.16 -2.75 -3.44
C VAL A 59 0.62 -1.77 -4.32
N LEU A 60 1.93 -1.96 -4.47
CA LEU A 60 2.77 -1.10 -5.31
C LEU A 60 2.25 -1.03 -6.75
N ASN A 61 1.93 -2.18 -7.34
CA ASN A 61 1.41 -2.25 -8.71
C ASN A 61 0.06 -1.54 -8.85
N ALA A 62 -0.81 -1.62 -7.84
CA ALA A 62 -2.10 -0.93 -7.85
C ALA A 62 -1.97 0.59 -7.66
N LEU A 63 -0.97 1.05 -6.91
CA LEU A 63 -0.74 2.48 -6.64
C LEU A 63 0.02 3.19 -7.76
N ARG A 64 0.77 2.45 -8.59
CA ARG A 64 1.32 2.98 -9.84
C ARG A 64 0.16 3.28 -10.77
N LYS A 65 -0.13 4.58 -10.99
CA LYS A 65 -1.08 4.97 -12.03
C LYS A 65 -0.60 4.37 -13.36
N PRO A 66 -1.50 3.80 -14.19
CA PRO A 66 -1.16 3.53 -15.58
C PRO A 66 -0.77 4.87 -16.21
N ASN A 67 0.41 4.89 -16.84
CA ASN A 67 0.87 6.03 -17.63
C ASN A 67 -0.07 6.30 -18.81
#